data_AF-A0A0F8X856-F1
#
_entry.id   AF-A0A0F8X856-F1
#
_cell.length_a   1.000
_cell.length_b   1.000
_cell.length_c   1.000
_cell.angle_alpha   90.00
_cell.angle_beta   90.00
_cell.angle_gamma   90.00
#
_symmetry.space_group_name_H-M   'P 1'
#
loop_
_entity.id
_entity.type
_entity.pdbx_description
1 polymer ?
#
loop_
_entity_poly.entity_id
_entity_poly.type
_entity_poly.pdbx_seq_one_letter_code
_entity_poly.pdbx_strand_id
1 'polypeptide(L)' 'MAVTEDSVIKIVKMYIEELEKNGIKISEAVIFGSSAKGVVHHESDIDIALISDAFTGDRFE' A
#
# COMPACT_ATOMS: atom_id res chain seq x y z
N MET A 1 11.85 16.82 0.31
CA MET A 1 10.64 17.12 -0.49
C MET A 1 9.45 16.75 0.37
N ALA A 2 8.44 17.61 0.52
CA ALA A 2 7.27 17.27 1.35
C ALA A 2 6.46 16.18 0.64
N VAL A 3 6.24 15.04 1.32
CA VAL A 3 5.42 13.95 0.79
C VAL A 3 3.96 14.41 0.87
N THR A 4 3.33 14.62 -0.28
CA THR A 4 1.91 14.95 -0.38
C THR A 4 1.08 13.69 -0.49
N GLU A 5 -0.21 13.75 -0.15
CA GLU A 5 -1.18 12.67 -0.32
C GLU A 5 -1.16 12.10 -1.76
N ASP A 6 -1.05 12.99 -2.77
CA ASP A 6 -0.89 12.61 -4.18
C ASP A 6 0.36 11.79 -4.46
N SER A 7 1.46 12.06 -3.74
CA SER A 7 2.73 11.35 -3.91
C SER A 7 2.66 9.94 -3.31
N VAL A 8 1.95 9.77 -2.18
CA VAL A 8 1.71 8.47 -1.56
C VAL A 8 0.87 7.59 -2.46
N ILE A 9 -0.25 8.12 -2.99
CA ILE A 9 -1.12 7.38 -3.92
C ILE A 9 -0.33 6.91 -5.14
N LYS A 10 0.57 7.76 -5.67
CA LYS A 10 1.40 7.38 -6.82
C LYS A 10 2.35 6.23 -6.50
N ILE A 11 3.04 6.28 -5.35
CA ILE A 11 3.95 5.20 -4.92
C ILE A 11 3.18 3.89 -4.72
N VAL A 12 2.03 3.95 -4.06
CA VAL A 12 1.15 2.80 -3.84
C VAL A 12 0.70 2.19 -5.16
N LYS A 13 0.27 3.00 -6.14
CA LYS A 13 -0.10 2.51 -7.48
C LYS A 13 1.06 1.82 -8.18
N MET A 14 2.25 2.41 -8.16
CA MET A 14 3.44 1.79 -8.74
C MET A 14 3.78 0.45 -8.08
N TYR A 15 3.60 0.36 -6.76
CA TYR A 15 3.80 -0.89 -6.02
C TYR A 15 2.79 -1.97 -6.42
N ILE A 16 1.50 -1.62 -6.51
CA ILE A 16 0.44 -2.52 -6.96
C ILE A 16 0.72 -3.01 -8.39
N GLU A 17 1.06 -2.11 -9.32
CA GLU A 17 1.40 -2.49 -10.70
C GLU A 17 2.55 -3.51 -10.75
N GLU A 18 3.55 -3.35 -9.88
CA GLU A 18 4.67 -4.28 -9.82
C GLU A 18 4.25 -5.65 -9.24
N LEU A 19 3.40 -5.68 -8.21
CA LEU A 19 2.82 -6.92 -7.68
C LEU A 19 2.03 -7.67 -8.76
N GLU A 20 1.21 -6.95 -9.53
CA GLU A 20 0.39 -7.56 -10.59
C GLU A 20 1.24 -8.13 -11.73
N LYS A 21 2.33 -7.44 -12.13
CA LYS A 21 3.29 -8.00 -13.10
C LYS A 21 3.95 -9.30 -12.61
N ASN A 22 4.12 -9.44 -11.31
CA ASN A 22 4.67 -10.63 -10.67
C ASN A 22 3.60 -11.70 -10.35
N GLY A 23 2.38 -11.54 -10.90
CA GLY A 23 1.30 -12.52 -10.78
C GLY A 23 0.47 -12.42 -9.50
N ILE A 24 0.68 -11.38 -8.69
CA ILE A 24 -0.08 -11.12 -7.47
C ILE A 24 -1.16 -10.08 -7.79
N LYS A 25 -2.36 -10.56 -8.15
CA LYS A 25 -3.49 -9.69 -8.49
C LYS A 25 -4.08 -9.04 -7.23
N ILE A 26 -4.13 -7.72 -7.17
CA ILE A 26 -4.70 -7.00 -6.02
C ILE A 26 -6.17 -6.67 -6.29
N SER A 27 -7.06 -7.08 -5.40
CA SER A 27 -8.50 -6.80 -5.48
C SER A 27 -8.83 -5.45 -4.85
N GLU A 28 -8.19 -5.13 -3.73
CA GLU A 28 -8.39 -3.87 -3.02
C GLU A 28 -7.11 -3.48 -2.25
N ALA A 29 -6.90 -2.17 -2.12
CA ALA A 29 -5.80 -1.59 -1.39
C ALA A 29 -6.30 -0.44 -0.51
N VAL A 30 -6.07 -0.52 0.80
CA VAL A 30 -6.50 0.49 1.78
C VAL A 30 -5.28 1.10 2.44
N ILE A 31 -5.12 2.42 2.29
CA ILE A 31 -4.07 3.18 2.99
C ILE A 31 -4.59 3.52 4.39
N PHE A 32 -3.81 3.23 5.43
CA PHE A 32 -4.21 3.47 6.81
C PHE A 32 -3.06 4.04 7.65
N GLY A 33 -3.23 4.05 8.97
CA GLY A 33 -2.18 4.48 9.89
C GLY A 33 -1.97 5.98 9.94
N SER A 34 -0.77 6.40 10.31
CA SER A 34 -0.39 7.82 10.43
C SER A 34 -0.49 8.54 9.07
N SER A 35 -0.27 7.81 7.98
CA SER A 35 -0.34 8.32 6.61
C SER A 35 -1.75 8.78 6.21
N ALA A 36 -2.82 8.21 6.80
CA ALA A 36 -4.20 8.59 6.53
C ALA A 36 -4.66 9.87 7.27
N LYS A 37 -3.90 10.37 8.26
CA LYS A 37 -4.29 11.52 9.09
C LYS A 37 -3.76 12.87 8.59
N GLY A 38 -3.17 12.92 7.39
CA GLY A 38 -2.69 14.16 6.77
C GLY A 38 -1.41 14.73 7.39
N VAL A 39 -0.75 13.98 8.28
CA VAL A 39 0.54 14.35 8.90
C VAL A 39 1.61 13.42 8.34
N VAL A 40 1.80 13.48 7.02
CA VAL A 40 2.83 12.69 6.34
C VAL A 40 4.13 13.48 6.38
N HIS A 41 5.07 13.04 7.22
CA HIS A 41 6.43 13.56 7.21
C HIS A 41 7.26 12.82 6.15
N HIS A 42 8.39 13.41 5.73
CA HIS A 42 9.24 12.82 4.70
C HIS A 42 9.81 11.45 5.10
N GLU A 43 9.91 11.20 6.40
CA GLU A 43 10.38 9.96 7.02
C GLU A 43 9.23 9.04 7.47
N SER A 44 7.97 9.37 7.13
CA SER A 44 6.82 8.55 7.52
C SER A 44 6.70 7.32 6.63
N ASP A 45 6.58 6.16 7.27
CA ASP A 45 6.21 4.91 6.60
C ASP A 45 4.80 5.00 5.99
N ILE A 46 4.56 4.22 4.92
CA ILE A 46 3.25 4.10 4.27
C ILE A 46 2.63 2.78 4.72
N ASP A 47 1.61 2.85 5.57
CA ASP A 47 0.84 1.67 5.97
C ASP A 47 -0.26 1.37 4.93
N ILE A 48 -0.21 0.18 4.34
CA ILE A 48 -1.16 -0.27 3.32
C ILE A 48 -1.62 -1.71 3.58
N ALA A 49 -2.93 -1.92 3.49
CA ALA A 49 -3.55 -3.24 3.53
C ALA A 49 -3.87 -3.65 2.10
N LEU A 50 -3.37 -4.81 1.68
CA LEU A 50 -3.60 -5.37 0.36
C LEU A 50 -4.48 -6.62 0.48
N ILE A 51 -5.55 -6.64 -0.30
CA ILE A 51 -6.47 -7.77 -0.38
C ILE A 51 -6.24 -8.46 -1.73
N SER A 52 -5.94 -9.75 -1.69
CA SER A 52 -5.68 -10.57 -2.88
C SER A 52 -6.02 -12.03 -2.61
N ASP A 53 -6.63 -12.70 -3.59
CA ASP A 53 -6.83 -14.14 -3.58
C ASP A 53 -5.50 -14.92 -3.69
N ALA A 54 -4.41 -14.26 -4.07
CA ALA A 54 -3.08 -14.86 -4.06
C ALA A 54 -2.53 -15.03 -2.62
N PHE A 55 -3.06 -14.25 -1.66
CA PHE A 55 -2.71 -14.39 -0.25
C PHE A 55 -3.60 -15.48 0.36
N THR A 56 -3.05 -16.68 0.48
CA THR A 56 -3.75 -17.85 1.02
C THR A 56 -2.98 -18.48 2.18
N GLY A 57 -3.68 -19.30 2.96
CA GLY A 57 -3.16 -19.92 4.18
C GLY A 57 -3.32 -19.02 5.41
N ASP A 58 -3.48 -19.65 6.57
CA ASP A 58 -3.34 -18.93 7.83
C ASP A 58 -1.84 -18.91 8.20
N ARG A 59 -1.29 -17.71 8.38
CA ARG A 59 0.11 -17.52 8.78
C ARG A 59 0.32 -17.70 10.30
N PHE A 60 -0.75 -17.80 11.07
CA PHE A 60 -0.74 -17.84 12.53
C PHE A 60 -1.29 -19.15 13.13
N GLU A 61 -1.64 -20.14 12.31
CA GLU A 61 -1.88 -21.52 12.76
C GLU A 61 -0.57 -22.28 13.07
#